data_AF-U7FZN0-F1
#
_entry.id   AF-U7FZN0-F1
#
_cell.length_a   1.000
_cell.length_b   1.000
_cell.length_c   1.000
_cell.angle_alpha   90.00
_cell.angle_beta   90.00
_cell.angle_gamma   90.00
#
_symmetry.space_group_name_H-M   'P 1'
#
loop_
_entity.id
_entity.type
_entity.pdbx_description
1 polymer ?
#
loop_
_entity_poly.entity_id
_entity_poly.type
_entity_poly.pdbx_seq_one_letter_code
_entity_poly.pdbx_strand_id
1 'polypeptide(L)' 'MPYNSFPWFKEQPVSAIVNVEEQSPGHFYWPDLDVDLTEEIIEHPERFPNVAHCT' A
#
# COMPACT_ATOMS: atom_id res chain seq x y z
N MET A 1 -6.33 -3.50 -9.15
CA MET A 1 -6.21 -2.74 -7.89
C MET A 1 -7.14 -1.54 -7.97
N PRO A 2 -8.25 -1.50 -7.24
CA PRO A 2 -9.02 -0.26 -7.09
C PRO A 2 -8.16 0.73 -6.31
N TYR A 3 -7.64 1.76 -6.98
CA TYR A 3 -6.77 2.79 -6.38
C TYR A 3 -7.42 3.48 -5.17
N ASN A 4 -8.75 3.54 -5.14
CA ASN A 4 -9.52 4.09 -4.03
C ASN A 4 -9.34 3.33 -2.70
N SER A 5 -8.88 2.08 -2.73
CA SER A 5 -8.62 1.28 -1.53
C SER A 5 -7.27 1.58 -0.87
N PHE A 6 -6.43 2.40 -1.50
CA PHE A 6 -5.06 2.68 -1.04
C PHE A 6 -4.80 4.19 -1.08
N PRO A 7 -5.44 4.97 -0.18
CA PRO A 7 -5.45 6.43 -0.25
C PRO A 7 -4.06 7.06 -0.13
N TRP A 8 -3.10 6.37 0.48
CA TRP A 8 -1.74 6.87 0.68
C TRP A 8 -0.95 7.04 -0.63
N PHE A 9 -1.30 6.29 -1.68
CA PHE A 9 -0.68 6.46 -3.00
C PHE A 9 -1.26 7.64 -3.77
N LYS A 10 -2.38 8.23 -3.31
CA LYS A 10 -3.06 9.33 -3.98
C LYS A 10 -2.11 10.52 -4.12
N GLU A 11 -1.97 11.01 -5.35
CA GLU A 11 -1.15 12.19 -5.69
C GLU A 11 0.34 12.06 -5.34
N GLN A 12 0.82 10.85 -5.02
CA GLN A 12 2.23 10.59 -4.78
C GLN A 12 3.03 10.57 -6.09
N PRO A 13 4.29 11.04 -6.09
CA PRO A 13 5.13 10.98 -7.27
C PRO A 13 5.39 9.52 -7.65
N VAL A 14 5.46 9.24 -8.95
CA VAL A 14 5.73 7.88 -9.46
C VAL A 14 7.01 7.31 -8.85
N SER A 15 8.03 8.15 -8.63
CA SER A 15 9.29 7.75 -7.99
C SER A 15 9.08 7.14 -6.60
N ALA A 16 8.18 7.69 -5.79
CA ALA A 16 7.86 7.16 -4.47
C ALA A 16 7.05 5.86 -4.56
N ILE A 17 6.14 5.76 -5.54
CA ILE A 17 5.32 4.54 -5.74
C ILE A 17 6.16 3.36 -6.25
N VAL A 18 7.18 3.60 -7.08
CA VAL A 18 8.05 2.51 -7.58
C VAL A 18 9.18 2.17 -6.61
N ASN A 19 9.43 3.01 -5.60
CA ASN A 19 10.40 2.74 -4.54
C ASN A 19 9.78 1.82 -3.48
N VAL A 20 9.58 0.56 -3.85
CA VAL A 20 9.04 -0.49 -2.98
C VAL A 20 10.14 -1.47 -2.60
N GLU A 21 10.17 -1.85 -1.33
CA GLU A 21 11.08 -2.84 -0.76
C GLU A 21 10.29 -4.07 -0.29
N GLU A 22 10.68 -5.27 -0.73
CA GLU A 22 10.15 -6.53 -0.21
C GLU A 22 10.97 -6.97 1.01
N GLN A 23 10.47 -6.66 2.21
CA GLN A 23 11.18 -6.95 3.48
C GLN A 23 11.20 -8.46 3.78
N SER A 24 10.18 -9.17 3.33
CA SER A 24 10.09 -10.64 3.34
C SER A 24 9.06 -11.07 2.28
N PRO A 25 9.04 -12.34 1.86
CA PRO A 25 8.15 -12.80 0.79
C PRO A 25 6.69 -12.38 1.02
N GLY A 26 6.14 -11.57 0.12
CA GLY A 26 4.75 -11.06 0.21
C GLY A 26 4.53 -9.92 1.21
N HIS A 27 5.59 -9.31 1.75
CA HIS A 27 5.55 -8.13 2.61
C HIS A 27 6.30 -6.96 1.96
N PHE A 28 5.55 -5.94 1.57
CA PHE A 28 6.03 -4.78 0.84
C PHE A 28 6.04 -3.54 1.72
N TYR A 29 7.10 -2.74 1.62
CA TYR A 29 7.27 -1.49 2.33
C TYR A 29 7.63 -0.37 1.35
N TRP A 30 6.95 0.76 1.45
CA TRP A 30 7.25 1.98 0.71
C TRP A 30 7.90 2.99 1.67
N PRO A 31 9.25 3.07 1.74
CA PRO A 31 9.97 3.94 2.69
C PRO A 31 9.65 5.43 2.51
N ASP A 32 9.40 5.88 1.28
CA ASP A 32 9.09 7.29 1.00
C ASP A 32 7.66 7.67 1.42
N LEU A 33 6.77 6.69 1.56
CA LEU A 33 5.35 6.88 1.87
C LEU A 33 5.00 6.49 3.31
N ASP A 34 5.92 5.79 4.00
CA ASP A 34 5.69 5.16 5.30
C ASP A 34 4.47 4.22 5.28
N VAL A 35 4.40 3.38 4.24
CA VAL A 35 3.29 2.43 4.01
C VAL A 35 3.83 1.01 3.96
N ASP A 36 3.23 0.12 4.74
CA ASP A 36 3.46 -1.32 4.70
C ASP A 36 2.20 -2.06 4.23
N LEU A 37 2.37 -3.02 3.31
CA LEU A 37 1.29 -3.87 2.81
C LEU A 37 1.75 -5.30 2.66
N THR A 38 0.83 -6.23 2.90
CA THR A 38 1.01 -7.64 2.53
C THR A 38 0.30 -7.96 1.22
N GLU A 39 0.71 -9.04 0.58
CA GLU A 39 0.01 -9.60 -0.58
C GLU A 39 -1.49 -9.85 -0.27
N GLU A 40 -1.81 -10.31 0.94
CA GLU A 40 -3.21 -10.51 1.36
C GLU A 40 -4.01 -9.20 1.41
N ILE A 41 -3.43 -8.10 1.90
CA ILE A 41 -4.10 -6.78 1.93
C ILE A 41 -4.29 -6.24 0.52
N ILE A 42 -3.31 -6.49 -0.36
CA ILE A 42 -3.34 -6.10 -1.77
C ILE A 42 -4.47 -6.84 -2.52
N GLU A 43 -4.60 -8.15 -2.30
CA GLU A 43 -5.61 -8.98 -2.96
C GLU A 43 -7.02 -8.83 -2.36
N HIS A 44 -7.10 -8.61 -1.05
CA HIS A 44 -8.34 -8.57 -0.26
C HIS A 44 -8.44 -7.34 0.66
N PRO A 45 -8.38 -6.11 0.12
CA PRO A 45 -8.40 -4.89 0.92
C PRO A 45 -9.66 -4.75 1.78
N GLU A 46 -10.78 -5.35 1.37
CA GLU A 46 -12.05 -5.36 2.10
C GLU A 46 -11.98 -6.09 3.47
N ARG A 47 -11.00 -6.99 3.65
CA ARG A 47 -10.77 -7.68 4.93
C ARG A 47 -10.08 -6.78 5.97
N PHE A 48 -9.50 -5.66 5.53
CA PHE A 48 -8.66 -4.79 6.34
C PHE A 48 -9.16 -3.33 6.31
N PRO A 49 -10.37 -3.05 6.84
CA PRO A 49 -10.98 -1.74 6.74
C PRO A 49 -10.19 -0.62 7.44
N ASN A 50 -9.37 -0.95 8.45
CA ASN A 50 -8.55 0.04 9.17
C ASN A 50 -7.24 0.40 8.45
N VAL A 51 -6.86 -0.39 7.45
CA VAL A 51 -5.67 -0.12 6.64
C VAL A 51 -6.10 0.79 5.49
N ALA A 52 -7.24 0.52 4.84
CA ALA A 52 -7.71 1.28 3.67
C ALA A 52 -8.46 2.62 3.94
N HIS A 53 -8.79 2.97 5.18
CA HIS A 53 -9.57 4.19 5.47
C HIS A 53 -8.69 5.33 6.00
N CYS A 54 -8.45 6.34 5.16
CA CYS A 54 -8.28 7.70 5.66
C CYS A 54 -9.67 8.30 5.85
N THR A 55 -10.10 8.56 7.09
CA THR A 55 -11.21 9.49 7.36
C THR A 55 -10.82 10.92 7.01
#